data_AF-A0A2E0VLS9-F1
#
_entry.id   AF-A0A2E0VLS9-F1
#
_cell.length_a   1.000
_cell.length_b   1.000
_cell.length_c   1.000
_cell.angle_alpha   90.00
_cell.angle_beta   90.00
_cell.angle_gamma   90.00
#
_symmetry.space_group_name_H-M   'P 1'
#
loop_
_entity.id
_entity.type
_entity.pdbx_description
1 polymer ?
#
loop_
_entity_poly.entity_id
_entity_poly.type
_entity_poly.pdbx_seq_one_letter_code
_entity_poly.pdbx_strand_id
1 'polypeptide(L)'
;MIIDRRLNDRNKSATNRQRFIRRYKAQLRRAVTDAVAERSITDMERGAEVGIPARDISEPQFGIGRGGDRDFVLPGNTDFARGDRIPKPRDAAGGTGDGEPGEGGDSEDQFTFTLSREEFMNLFFDDLELPRLARTALGQSRQVRYRKGGFTPSGTPMNLSVTRSLRNAMARRIAMGASLRREIAELKTRGGYEAEIEALEQRLKNLPFLDEYDLRFRNKYPELQPISQAVMFCLMDVSASMTEAKKDLAKRFYILLYLFLTRKYESVELVFIRHTSEAEEVSEHDFFHDTKSGGTVVLSALKL
;
A
#
# COMPACT_ATOMS: atom_id res chain seq x y z
N MET A 1 14.68 -48.36 36.92
CA MET A 1 14.21 -47.18 36.15
C MET A 1 15.22 -46.90 35.06
N ILE A 2 14.94 -47.34 33.83
CA ILE A 2 15.84 -47.15 32.69
C ILE A 2 15.57 -45.75 32.14
N ILE A 3 16.54 -44.85 32.27
CA ILE A 3 16.47 -43.49 31.72
C ILE A 3 17.10 -43.56 30.32
N ASP A 4 16.28 -43.39 29.29
CA ASP A 4 16.74 -43.28 27.91
C ASP A 4 17.53 -41.98 27.73
N ARG A 5 18.79 -42.12 27.31
CA ARG A 5 19.77 -41.01 27.12
C ARG A 5 20.04 -40.71 25.65
N ARG A 6 19.28 -41.28 24.70
CA ARG A 6 19.48 -41.00 23.28
C ARG A 6 19.17 -39.53 23.01
N LEU A 7 20.13 -38.79 22.44
CA LEU A 7 19.84 -37.48 21.86
C LEU A 7 18.72 -37.70 20.85
N ASN A 8 17.56 -37.11 21.12
CA ASN A 8 16.43 -37.18 20.20
C ASN A 8 16.88 -36.44 18.92
N ASP A 9 17.18 -37.17 17.85
CA ASP A 9 17.48 -36.59 16.55
C ASP A 9 16.24 -35.86 16.04
N ARG A 10 16.09 -34.59 16.43
CA ARG A 10 15.08 -33.65 15.94
C ARG A 10 15.07 -33.53 14.40
N ASN A 11 16.09 -34.07 13.73
CA ASN A 11 16.28 -34.05 12.28
C ASN A 11 15.74 -35.27 11.54
N LYS A 12 15.23 -36.32 12.21
CA LYS A 12 14.68 -37.52 11.53
C LYS A 12 13.48 -37.22 10.60
N SER A 13 12.79 -36.11 10.82
CA SER A 13 11.66 -35.66 9.99
C SER A 13 11.96 -34.42 9.12
N ALA A 14 13.23 -34.01 8.98
CA ALA A 14 13.58 -32.78 8.25
C ALA A 14 13.07 -32.79 6.81
N THR A 15 13.19 -33.91 6.10
CA THR A 15 12.71 -34.08 4.71
C THR A 15 11.19 -34.05 4.62
N ASN A 16 10.48 -34.66 5.57
CA ASN A 16 9.01 -34.66 5.59
C ASN A 16 8.48 -33.26 5.93
N ARG A 17 9.07 -32.59 6.91
CA ARG A 17 8.77 -31.20 7.24
C ARG A 17 9.00 -30.26 6.06
N GLN A 18 10.07 -30.45 5.29
CA GLN A 18 10.33 -29.66 4.09
C GLN A 18 9.28 -29.92 2.99
N ARG A 19 8.87 -31.18 2.81
CA ARG A 19 7.78 -31.54 1.88
C ARG A 19 6.44 -30.95 2.32
N PHE A 20 6.14 -30.99 3.61
CA PHE A 20 4.99 -30.35 4.23
C PHE A 20 4.99 -28.85 3.94
N ILE A 21 6.07 -28.14 4.28
CA ILE A 21 6.20 -26.69 4.02
C ILE A 21 6.01 -26.38 2.54
N ARG A 22 6.55 -27.20 1.63
CA ARG A 22 6.38 -27.01 0.19
C ARG A 22 4.94 -27.20 -0.27
N ARG A 23 4.26 -28.27 0.19
CA ARG A 23 2.85 -28.54 -0.14
C ARG A 23 1.95 -27.44 0.42
N TYR A 24 2.17 -27.09 1.68
CA TYR A 24 1.49 -25.99 2.37
C TYR A 24 1.61 -24.67 1.59
N LYS A 25 2.84 -24.27 1.21
CA LYS A 25 3.06 -23.06 0.39
C LYS A 25 2.35 -23.14 -0.96
N ALA A 26 2.35 -24.30 -1.62
CA ALA A 26 1.68 -24.47 -2.91
C ALA A 26 0.16 -24.33 -2.79
N GLN A 27 -0.45 -24.86 -1.71
CA GLN A 27 -1.87 -24.69 -1.45
C GLN A 27 -2.24 -23.28 -1.07
N LEU A 28 -1.43 -22.63 -0.23
CA LEU A 28 -1.64 -21.23 0.12
C LEU A 28 -1.63 -20.34 -1.15
N ARG A 29 -0.73 -20.61 -2.10
CA ARG A 29 -0.69 -19.92 -3.40
C ARG A 29 -1.94 -20.15 -4.25
N ARG A 30 -2.45 -21.39 -4.29
CA ARG A 30 -3.70 -21.70 -5.00
C ARG A 30 -4.89 -21.00 -4.37
N ALA A 31 -5.04 -21.11 -3.06
CA ALA A 31 -6.16 -20.51 -2.35
C ALA A 31 -6.13 -18.96 -2.42
N VAL A 32 -4.94 -18.35 -2.44
CA VAL A 32 -4.78 -16.90 -2.73
C VAL A 32 -5.17 -16.58 -4.17
N THR A 33 -4.80 -17.42 -5.15
CA THR A 33 -5.19 -17.23 -6.55
C THR A 33 -6.70 -17.26 -6.73
N ASP A 34 -7.35 -18.26 -6.13
CA ASP A 34 -8.80 -18.43 -6.20
C ASP A 34 -9.51 -17.25 -5.50
N ALA A 35 -9.00 -16.82 -4.34
CA ALA A 35 -9.51 -15.65 -3.64
C ALA A 35 -9.36 -14.35 -4.45
N VAL A 36 -8.30 -14.19 -5.26
CA VAL A 36 -8.13 -13.02 -6.15
C VAL A 36 -9.12 -13.06 -7.31
N ALA A 37 -9.43 -14.24 -7.84
CA ALA A 37 -10.39 -14.40 -8.92
C ALA A 37 -11.80 -13.99 -8.48
N GLU A 38 -12.19 -14.26 -7.24
CA GLU A 38 -13.52 -13.93 -6.71
C GLU A 38 -13.64 -12.51 -6.14
N ARG A 39 -12.55 -11.92 -5.60
CA ARG A 39 -12.60 -10.60 -4.94
C ARG A 39 -12.59 -9.42 -5.92
N SER A 40 -13.10 -8.28 -5.45
CA SER A 40 -12.98 -7.00 -6.14
C SER A 40 -11.56 -6.43 -6.02
N ILE A 41 -11.14 -5.61 -6.99
CA ILE A 41 -9.85 -4.92 -7.01
C ILE A 41 -9.75 -3.93 -5.86
N THR A 42 -10.88 -3.32 -5.46
CA THR A 42 -10.95 -2.30 -4.42
C THR A 42 -10.90 -2.88 -3.00
N ASP A 43 -11.45 -4.08 -2.75
CA ASP A 43 -11.46 -4.70 -1.42
C ASP A 43 -10.13 -5.35 -1.00
N MET A 44 -9.09 -5.25 -1.84
CA MET A 44 -7.77 -5.84 -1.57
C MET A 44 -6.98 -5.15 -0.46
N GLU A 45 -7.45 -3.99 0.03
CA GLU A 45 -6.84 -3.34 1.18
C GLU A 45 -7.08 -4.09 2.50
N ARG A 46 -8.13 -4.91 2.56
CA ARG A 46 -8.50 -5.67 3.76
C ARG A 46 -7.79 -7.03 3.77
N GLY A 47 -7.39 -7.49 4.95
CA GLY A 47 -6.80 -8.82 5.13
C GLY A 47 -7.68 -9.92 4.54
N ALA A 48 -7.06 -11.04 4.17
CA ALA A 48 -7.77 -12.15 3.52
C ALA A 48 -7.91 -13.33 4.49
N GLU A 49 -9.14 -13.78 4.70
CA GLU A 49 -9.39 -15.08 5.30
C GLU A 49 -9.36 -16.14 4.20
N VAL A 50 -8.41 -17.07 4.29
CA VAL A 50 -8.21 -18.13 3.31
C VAL A 50 -8.35 -19.48 3.99
N GLY A 51 -9.37 -20.24 3.59
CA GLY A 51 -9.62 -21.59 4.08
C GLY A 51 -8.80 -22.62 3.30
N ILE A 52 -7.95 -23.40 3.97
CA ILE A 52 -7.21 -24.49 3.33
C ILE A 52 -7.84 -25.83 3.73
N PRO A 53 -8.24 -26.69 2.78
CA PRO A 53 -8.80 -28.01 3.11
C PRO A 53 -7.78 -28.90 3.81
N ALA A 54 -8.19 -29.51 4.93
CA ALA A 54 -7.32 -30.29 5.82
C ALA A 54 -6.77 -31.58 5.18
N ARG A 55 -7.52 -32.20 4.25
CA ARG A 55 -7.17 -33.50 3.64
C ARG A 55 -5.80 -33.52 2.97
N ASP A 56 -5.43 -32.42 2.32
CA ASP A 56 -4.21 -32.32 1.51
C ASP A 56 -2.95 -32.01 2.34
N ILE A 57 -3.11 -31.55 3.58
CA ILE A 57 -2.02 -31.17 4.50
C ILE A 57 -1.63 -32.35 5.41
N SER A 58 -2.45 -33.40 5.46
CA SER A 58 -2.22 -34.56 6.33
C SER A 58 -0.87 -35.25 6.06
N GLU A 59 -0.09 -35.48 7.11
CA GLU A 59 1.14 -36.27 7.03
C GLU A 59 0.78 -37.76 7.18
N PRO A 60 1.30 -38.66 6.31
CA PRO A 60 1.10 -40.09 6.49
C PRO A 60 1.86 -40.56 7.74
N GLN A 61 1.11 -41.06 8.73
CA GLN A 61 1.68 -41.65 9.93
C GLN A 61 1.89 -43.14 9.74
N PHE A 62 3.14 -43.59 9.84
CA PHE A 62 3.46 -45.01 9.84
C PHE A 62 3.43 -45.52 11.29
N GLY A 63 2.38 -46.29 11.61
CA GLY A 63 2.30 -47.05 12.85
C GLY A 63 2.77 -48.48 12.66
N ILE A 64 3.32 -49.09 13.71
CA ILE A 64 3.51 -50.55 13.75
C ILE A 64 2.13 -51.18 13.97
N GLY A 65 1.41 -51.46 12.89
CA GLY A 65 0.09 -52.12 12.95
C GLY A 65 0.20 -53.52 13.55
N ARG A 66 -0.82 -54.04 14.24
CA ARG A 66 -0.84 -55.39 14.87
C ARG A 66 -0.98 -56.56 13.87
N GLY A 67 -0.44 -56.41 12.66
CA GLY A 67 -0.42 -57.47 11.64
C GLY A 67 0.84 -58.33 11.71
N GLY A 68 0.76 -59.52 11.09
CA GLY A 68 1.83 -60.51 10.99
C GLY A 68 1.89 -61.49 12.17
N ASP A 69 2.69 -62.55 12.01
CA ASP A 69 3.01 -63.49 13.08
C ASP A 69 3.92 -62.78 14.10
N ARG A 70 3.49 -62.74 15.36
CA ARG A 70 4.20 -62.06 16.44
C ARG A 70 4.35 -62.98 17.62
N ASP A 71 5.60 -63.19 18.02
CA ASP A 71 5.93 -63.84 19.27
C ASP A 71 6.14 -62.76 20.33
N PHE A 72 5.31 -62.75 21.37
CA PHE A 72 5.48 -61.89 22.53
C PHE A 72 5.30 -62.72 23.80
N VAL A 73 6.07 -62.39 24.83
CA VAL A 73 6.02 -63.08 26.12
C VAL A 73 5.12 -62.29 27.05
N LEU A 74 4.00 -62.89 27.47
CA LEU A 74 3.12 -62.35 28.51
C LEU A 74 3.54 -62.95 29.86
N PRO A 75 4.12 -62.17 30.79
CA PRO A 75 4.36 -62.65 32.15
C PRO A 75 3.03 -62.83 32.89
N GLY A 76 2.92 -63.86 33.73
CA GLY A 76 1.71 -64.13 34.53
C GLY A 76 0.73 -65.16 33.95
N ASN A 77 1.18 -66.00 33.01
CA ASN A 77 0.36 -67.08 32.48
C ASN A 77 0.17 -68.21 33.51
N THR A 78 -1.05 -68.37 34.04
CA THR A 78 -1.43 -69.49 34.92
C THR A 78 -2.29 -70.55 34.23
N ASP A 79 -2.90 -70.22 33.08
CA ASP A 79 -4.02 -71.00 32.54
C ASP A 79 -3.76 -71.60 31.14
N PHE A 80 -2.69 -71.22 30.44
CA PHE A 80 -2.42 -71.66 29.07
C PHE A 80 -1.10 -72.44 28.93
N ALA A 81 -1.10 -73.51 28.12
CA ALA A 81 0.09 -74.30 27.79
C ALA A 81 0.61 -74.00 26.38
N ARG A 82 1.86 -74.42 26.10
CA ARG A 82 2.49 -74.23 24.77
C ARG A 82 1.72 -75.02 23.71
N GLY A 83 1.00 -74.32 22.83
CA GLY A 83 0.20 -74.89 21.75
C GLY A 83 -1.27 -74.49 21.76
N ASP A 84 -1.75 -73.86 22.85
CA ASP A 84 -3.14 -73.43 22.98
C ASP A 84 -3.45 -72.22 22.08
N ARG A 85 -4.63 -72.24 21.46
CA ARG A 85 -5.13 -71.14 20.64
C ARG A 85 -5.90 -70.15 21.52
N ILE A 86 -5.31 -68.98 21.76
CA ILE A 86 -5.98 -67.90 22.49
C ILE A 86 -6.99 -67.21 21.55
N PRO A 87 -8.25 -67.04 21.95
CA PRO A 87 -9.21 -66.28 21.16
C PRO A 87 -8.72 -64.85 20.98
N LYS A 88 -8.67 -64.38 19.72
CA LYS A 88 -8.30 -63.00 19.41
C LYS A 88 -9.23 -62.06 20.20
N PRO A 89 -8.71 -61.14 21.02
CA PRO A 89 -9.56 -60.18 21.74
C PRO A 89 -10.42 -59.45 20.73
N ARG A 90 -11.75 -59.46 20.94
CA ARG A 90 -12.71 -58.91 19.97
C ARG A 90 -12.65 -57.39 19.87
N ASP A 91 -12.12 -56.69 20.87
CA ASP A 91 -12.07 -55.23 20.88
C ASP A 91 -10.71 -54.70 21.34
N ALA A 92 -9.72 -54.81 20.45
CA ALA A 92 -8.48 -54.05 20.61
C ALA A 92 -7.98 -53.55 19.25
N ALA A 93 -8.89 -52.89 18.54
CA ALA A 93 -8.59 -51.92 17.50
C ALA A 93 -9.06 -50.56 18.04
N GLY A 94 -8.11 -49.65 18.27
CA GLY A 94 -8.37 -48.21 18.31
C GLY A 94 -9.02 -47.65 19.59
N GLY A 95 -8.23 -46.88 20.33
CA GLY A 95 -8.62 -45.61 20.95
C GLY A 95 -9.98 -45.52 21.66
N THR A 96 -9.90 -45.41 22.98
CA THR A 96 -10.85 -44.63 23.78
C THR A 96 -10.94 -43.21 23.19
N GLY A 97 -11.99 -42.97 22.42
CA GLY A 97 -12.47 -41.68 21.96
C GLY A 97 -13.98 -41.75 22.03
N ASP A 98 -14.53 -41.24 23.11
CA ASP A 98 -15.97 -41.10 23.33
C ASP A 98 -16.50 -40.12 22.29
N GLY A 99 -17.41 -40.58 21.44
CA GLY A 99 -17.99 -39.79 20.34
C GLY A 99 -19.17 -40.54 19.74
N GLU A 100 -20.38 -40.14 20.13
CA GLU A 100 -21.64 -40.60 19.55
C GLU A 100 -21.66 -40.40 18.03
N PRO A 101 -22.33 -41.30 17.26
CA PRO A 101 -22.55 -41.08 15.84
C PRO A 101 -23.69 -40.06 15.66
N GLY A 102 -23.33 -38.78 15.72
CA GLY A 102 -24.19 -37.67 15.31
C GLY A 102 -24.30 -37.61 13.79
N GLU A 103 -25.53 -37.60 13.29
CA GLU A 103 -25.89 -37.29 11.91
C GLU A 103 -25.29 -35.93 11.47
N GLY A 104 -24.68 -35.90 10.30
CA GLY A 104 -24.50 -34.66 9.51
C GLY A 104 -23.53 -33.63 10.09
N GLY A 105 -22.25 -33.74 9.72
CA GLY A 105 -21.28 -32.66 9.94
C GLY A 105 -19.98 -32.97 9.21
N ASP A 106 -19.90 -32.60 7.93
CA ASP A 106 -18.67 -32.63 7.12
C ASP A 106 -17.75 -31.47 7.53
N SER A 107 -17.42 -31.39 8.82
CA SER A 107 -16.48 -30.40 9.36
C SER A 107 -15.21 -31.12 9.83
N GLU A 108 -14.47 -31.69 8.88
CA GLU A 108 -13.02 -31.74 9.04
C GLU A 108 -12.56 -30.28 9.09
N ASP A 109 -12.13 -29.82 10.27
CA ASP A 109 -11.82 -28.42 10.57
C ASP A 109 -11.09 -27.73 9.41
N GLN A 110 -11.84 -26.93 8.64
CA GLN A 110 -11.27 -26.09 7.61
C GLN A 110 -10.39 -25.06 8.32
N PHE A 111 -9.09 -25.11 8.08
CA PHE A 111 -8.19 -24.12 8.66
C PHE A 111 -8.40 -22.79 7.95
N THR A 112 -9.14 -21.89 8.57
CA THR A 112 -9.30 -20.50 8.13
C THR A 112 -8.14 -19.68 8.66
N PHE A 113 -7.30 -19.17 7.75
CA PHE A 113 -6.17 -18.30 8.11
C PHE A 113 -6.50 -16.86 7.78
N THR A 114 -6.33 -15.96 8.75
CA THR A 114 -6.33 -14.51 8.52
C THR A 114 -4.93 -14.08 8.06
N LEU A 115 -4.77 -13.78 6.77
CA LEU A 115 -3.56 -13.18 6.23
C LEU A 115 -3.60 -11.66 6.41
N SER A 116 -2.49 -11.07 6.87
CA SER A 116 -2.33 -9.62 6.81
C SER A 116 -2.22 -9.14 5.36
N ARG A 117 -2.52 -7.85 5.13
CA ARG A 117 -2.39 -7.23 3.80
C ARG A 117 -1.00 -7.45 3.20
N GLU A 118 0.05 -7.27 3.99
CA GLU A 118 1.43 -7.40 3.52
C GLU A 118 1.78 -8.85 3.17
N GLU A 119 1.32 -9.83 3.96
CA GLU A 119 1.55 -11.25 3.71
C GLU A 119 0.83 -11.73 2.45
N PHE A 120 -0.44 -11.35 2.31
CA PHE A 120 -1.22 -11.66 1.11
C PHE A 120 -0.53 -11.11 -0.15
N MET A 121 -0.07 -9.85 -0.09
CA MET A 121 0.61 -9.22 -1.21
C MET A 121 1.94 -9.87 -1.55
N ASN A 122 2.74 -10.24 -0.56
CA ASN A 122 3.99 -10.95 -0.80
C ASN A 122 3.76 -12.32 -1.43
N LEU A 123 2.75 -13.07 -0.99
CA LEU A 123 2.39 -14.36 -1.58
C LEU A 123 1.91 -14.21 -3.04
N PHE A 124 1.16 -13.14 -3.32
CA PHE A 124 0.74 -12.79 -4.67
C PHE A 124 1.92 -12.40 -5.57
N PHE A 125 2.86 -11.58 -5.08
CA PHE A 125 4.05 -11.17 -5.83
C PHE A 125 5.05 -12.31 -6.06
N ASP A 126 5.15 -13.23 -5.11
CA ASP A 126 5.96 -14.45 -5.24
C ASP A 126 5.43 -15.34 -6.39
N ASP A 127 4.11 -15.35 -6.64
CA ASP A 127 3.50 -16.08 -7.76
C ASP A 127 3.77 -15.38 -9.11
N LEU A 128 3.83 -14.05 -9.11
CA LEU A 128 4.14 -13.26 -10.30
C LEU A 128 5.64 -13.21 -10.65
N GLU A 129 6.51 -13.79 -9.82
CA GLU A 129 7.97 -13.78 -9.97
C GLU A 129 8.52 -12.36 -10.27
N LEU A 130 8.15 -11.35 -9.46
CA LEU A 130 8.54 -9.95 -9.66
C LEU A 130 9.66 -9.47 -8.70
N PRO A 131 10.91 -9.97 -8.82
CA PRO A 131 11.99 -9.74 -7.84
C PRO A 131 12.51 -8.29 -7.77
N ARG A 132 12.18 -7.44 -8.74
CA ARG A 132 12.70 -6.05 -8.82
C ARG A 132 11.70 -4.99 -8.38
N LEU A 133 10.45 -5.34 -8.09
CA LEU A 133 9.37 -4.38 -7.83
C LEU A 133 9.56 -3.62 -6.50
N ALA A 134 10.16 -4.26 -5.48
CA ALA A 134 10.47 -3.63 -4.21
C ALA A 134 11.46 -2.45 -4.32
N ARG A 135 12.32 -2.43 -5.35
CA ARG A 135 13.41 -1.45 -5.48
C ARG A 135 12.95 -0.11 -6.07
N THR A 136 11.87 -0.09 -6.86
CA THR A 136 11.32 1.12 -7.49
C THR A 136 10.31 1.87 -6.60
N ALA A 137 9.93 1.29 -5.45
CA ALA A 137 8.93 1.86 -4.54
C ALA A 137 9.37 3.15 -3.82
N LEU A 138 10.67 3.47 -3.78
CA LEU A 138 11.26 4.50 -2.89
C LEU A 138 11.19 5.95 -3.41
N GLY A 139 10.79 6.21 -4.65
CA GLY A 139 10.66 7.59 -5.14
C GLY A 139 9.31 8.21 -4.75
N GLN A 140 9.21 8.92 -3.63
CA GLN A 140 8.09 9.84 -3.40
C GLN A 140 8.26 11.05 -4.34
N SER A 141 7.47 11.15 -5.41
CA SER A 141 7.51 12.31 -6.30
C SER A 141 6.71 13.45 -5.67
N ARG A 142 7.38 14.32 -4.92
CA ARG A 142 6.76 15.56 -4.42
C ARG A 142 6.91 16.64 -5.47
N GLN A 143 5.81 17.17 -5.98
CA GLN A 143 5.84 18.31 -6.89
C GLN A 143 5.94 19.60 -6.07
N VAL A 144 7.03 20.35 -6.26
CA VAL A 144 7.22 21.64 -5.60
C VAL A 144 6.57 22.72 -6.46
N ARG A 145 5.57 23.42 -5.92
CA ARG A 145 4.99 24.60 -6.56
C ARG A 145 5.34 25.84 -5.76
N TYR A 146 5.87 26.86 -6.44
CA TYR A 146 6.17 28.14 -5.80
C TYR A 146 4.91 29.00 -5.71
N ARG A 147 4.47 29.31 -4.49
CA ARG A 147 3.39 30.29 -4.25
C ARG A 147 3.96 31.66 -3.91
N LYS A 148 3.22 32.71 -4.27
CA LYS A 148 3.58 34.10 -3.96
C LYS A 148 3.33 34.34 -2.46
N GLY A 149 4.40 34.58 -1.71
CA GLY A 149 4.39 34.76 -0.26
C GLY A 149 4.42 36.22 0.21
N GLY A 150 3.95 37.15 -0.62
CA GLY A 150 3.96 38.57 -0.30
C GLY A 150 5.33 39.24 -0.50
N PHE A 151 5.73 40.10 0.45
CA PHE A 151 6.97 40.88 0.36
C PHE A 151 7.83 40.71 1.60
N THR A 152 9.14 40.60 1.40
CA THR A 152 10.16 40.55 2.46
C THR A 152 11.07 41.79 2.40
N PRO A 153 11.66 42.22 3.52
CA PRO A 153 12.58 43.36 3.55
C PRO A 153 13.92 43.07 2.85
N SER A 154 14.33 41.80 2.79
CA SER A 154 15.54 41.34 2.11
C SER A 154 15.22 40.25 1.08
N GLY A 155 16.05 40.14 0.04
CA GLY A 155 15.91 39.16 -1.03
C GLY A 155 16.83 39.41 -2.22
N THR A 156 16.75 38.55 -3.23
CA THR A 156 17.52 38.70 -4.47
C THR A 156 17.09 39.96 -5.22
N PRO A 157 18.02 40.77 -5.79
CA PRO A 157 17.70 41.99 -6.55
C PRO A 157 16.65 41.80 -7.66
N MET A 158 16.63 40.64 -8.30
CA MET A 158 15.64 40.29 -9.34
C MET A 158 14.18 40.29 -8.83
N ASN A 159 13.98 40.04 -7.54
CA ASN A 159 12.65 40.06 -6.92
C ASN A 159 12.28 41.44 -6.35
N LEU A 160 13.11 42.48 -6.52
CA LEU A 160 12.85 43.80 -5.95
C LEU A 160 11.56 44.40 -6.52
N SER A 161 10.67 44.83 -5.62
CA SER A 161 9.46 45.55 -5.97
C SER A 161 9.73 47.05 -5.94
N VAL A 162 10.13 47.61 -7.08
CA VAL A 162 10.48 49.03 -7.23
C VAL A 162 9.36 49.96 -6.75
N THR A 163 8.12 49.74 -7.19
CA THR A 163 6.98 50.61 -6.86
C THR A 163 6.68 50.67 -5.36
N ARG A 164 6.77 49.53 -4.66
CA ARG A 164 6.52 49.45 -3.22
C ARG A 164 7.69 50.00 -2.41
N SER A 165 8.92 49.73 -2.85
CA SER A 165 10.14 50.24 -2.19
C SER A 165 10.21 51.77 -2.29
N LEU A 166 9.91 52.33 -3.47
CA LEU A 166 9.82 53.78 -3.66
C LEU A 166 8.70 54.41 -2.82
N ARG A 167 7.53 53.75 -2.75
CA ARG A 167 6.42 54.22 -1.89
C ARG A 167 6.83 54.27 -0.42
N ASN A 168 7.52 53.25 0.07
CA ASN A 168 8.04 53.23 1.45
C ASN A 168 9.07 54.32 1.68
N ALA A 169 10.01 54.50 0.74
CA ALA A 169 11.03 55.54 0.82
C ALA A 169 10.43 56.95 0.84
N MET A 170 9.43 57.21 0.00
CA MET A 170 8.68 58.48 0.02
C MET A 170 7.94 58.67 1.34
N ALA A 171 7.27 57.64 1.85
CA ALA A 171 6.55 57.72 3.12
C ALA A 171 7.51 58.02 4.29
N ARG A 172 8.67 57.34 4.35
CA ARG A 172 9.71 57.58 5.34
C ARG A 172 10.23 59.01 5.26
N ARG A 173 10.52 59.50 4.05
CA ARG A 173 11.01 60.87 3.83
C ARG A 173 9.99 61.92 4.22
N ILE A 174 8.70 61.69 3.95
CA ILE A 174 7.62 62.58 4.41
C ILE A 174 7.55 62.59 5.93
N ALA A 175 7.61 61.42 6.58
CA ALA A 175 7.56 61.31 8.04
C ALA A 175 8.77 61.99 8.72
N MET A 176 9.99 61.70 8.26
CA MET A 176 11.22 62.32 8.80
C MET A 176 11.32 63.81 8.48
N GLY A 177 10.80 64.23 7.33
CA GLY A 177 10.79 65.64 6.92
C GLY A 177 9.65 66.46 7.52
N ALA A 178 8.65 65.85 8.16
CA ALA A 178 7.46 66.54 8.62
C ALA A 178 7.76 67.56 9.74
N SER A 179 8.60 67.21 10.71
CA SER A 179 9.01 68.12 11.79
C SER A 179 9.81 69.31 11.24
N LEU A 180 10.82 69.03 10.40
CA LEU A 180 11.66 70.04 9.77
C LEU A 180 10.83 71.00 8.90
N ARG A 181 9.87 70.48 8.12
CA ARG A 181 8.99 71.31 7.29
C ARG A 181 8.08 72.22 8.13
N ARG A 182 7.60 71.75 9.29
CA ARG A 182 6.82 72.58 10.22
C ARG A 182 7.67 73.69 10.81
N GLU A 183 8.88 73.36 11.26
CA GLU A 183 9.82 74.32 11.84
C GLU A 183 10.23 75.41 10.83
N ILE A 184 10.52 75.02 9.58
CA ILE A 184 10.77 75.96 8.47
C ILE A 184 9.56 76.87 8.24
N ALA A 185 8.34 76.32 8.26
CA ALA A 185 7.12 77.11 8.06
C ALA A 185 6.89 78.11 9.21
N GLU A 186 7.12 77.71 10.46
CA GLU A 186 7.02 78.58 11.63
C GLU A 186 8.08 79.70 11.63
N LEU A 187 9.32 79.39 11.23
CA LEU A 187 10.37 80.40 11.12
C LEU A 187 10.08 81.40 9.99
N LYS A 188 9.54 80.92 8.86
CA LYS A 188 9.11 81.79 7.75
C LYS A 188 7.96 82.72 8.15
N THR A 189 7.00 82.26 8.96
CA THR A 189 5.90 83.12 9.42
C THR A 189 6.32 84.11 10.49
N ARG A 190 7.26 83.76 11.37
CA ARG A 190 7.79 84.64 12.41
C ARG A 190 8.83 85.64 11.91
N GLY A 191 9.32 85.50 10.67
CA GLY A 191 10.41 86.33 10.14
C GLY A 191 11.76 86.01 10.78
N GLY A 192 12.03 84.72 11.04
CA GLY A 192 13.30 84.24 11.60
C GLY A 192 14.50 84.46 10.67
N TYR A 193 15.71 84.29 11.19
CA TYR A 193 16.95 84.51 10.45
C TYR A 193 17.06 83.58 9.22
N GLU A 194 17.40 84.15 8.06
CA GLU A 194 17.53 83.40 6.80
C GLU A 194 18.55 82.25 6.90
N ALA A 195 19.62 82.43 7.66
CA ALA A 195 20.65 81.42 7.88
C ALA A 195 20.12 80.15 8.59
N GLU A 196 19.15 80.30 9.49
CA GLU A 196 18.54 79.19 10.22
C GLU A 196 17.57 78.41 9.33
N ILE A 197 16.81 79.14 8.49
CA ILE A 197 15.94 78.55 7.46
C ILE A 197 16.79 77.75 6.45
N GLU A 198 17.91 78.32 5.99
CA GLU A 198 18.80 77.65 5.05
C GLU A 198 19.40 76.37 5.65
N ALA A 199 19.83 76.40 6.91
CA ALA A 199 20.35 75.23 7.61
C ALA A 199 19.32 74.08 7.70
N LEU A 200 18.06 74.41 8.02
CA LEU A 200 16.96 73.43 8.06
C LEU A 200 16.60 72.90 6.66
N GLU A 201 16.61 73.76 5.64
CA GLU A 201 16.40 73.36 4.24
C GLU A 201 17.52 72.43 3.75
N GLN A 202 18.78 72.68 4.11
CA GLN A 202 19.89 71.78 3.82
C GLN A 202 19.71 70.44 4.52
N ARG A 203 19.30 70.44 5.79
CA ARG A 203 19.00 69.20 6.54
C ARG A 203 17.89 68.38 5.88
N LEU A 204 16.86 69.04 5.35
CA LEU A 204 15.77 68.39 4.61
C LEU A 204 16.25 67.81 3.26
N LYS A 205 17.17 68.49 2.57
CA LYS A 205 17.79 68.01 1.32
C LYS A 205 18.69 66.79 1.56
N ASN A 206 19.38 66.75 2.70
CA ASN A 206 20.29 65.67 3.08
C ASN A 206 19.59 64.35 3.47
N LEU A 207 18.25 64.33 3.55
CA LEU A 207 17.53 63.08 3.81
C LEU A 207 17.74 62.08 2.66
N PRO A 208 18.21 60.85 2.94
CA PRO A 208 18.54 59.87 1.91
C PRO A 208 17.28 59.46 1.13
N PHE A 209 17.40 59.44 -0.20
CA PHE A 209 16.29 59.10 -1.08
C PHE A 209 15.85 57.65 -0.95
N LEU A 210 16.78 56.72 -0.71
CA LEU A 210 16.53 55.31 -0.59
C LEU A 210 17.41 54.73 0.51
N ASP A 211 16.85 53.83 1.31
CA ASP A 211 17.51 53.18 2.44
C ASP A 211 17.18 51.67 2.42
N GLU A 212 17.99 50.85 3.07
CA GLU A 212 17.84 49.39 3.08
C GLU A 212 16.50 48.97 3.70
N TYR A 213 16.02 49.72 4.68
CA TYR A 213 14.74 49.51 5.34
C TYR A 213 13.53 49.75 4.42
N ASP A 214 13.70 50.52 3.34
CA ASP A 214 12.63 50.82 2.39
C ASP A 214 12.42 49.69 1.38
N LEU A 215 13.46 48.87 1.15
CA LEU A 215 13.48 47.83 0.14
C LEU A 215 12.44 46.73 0.44
N ARG A 216 11.68 46.33 -0.57
CA ARG A 216 10.73 45.22 -0.50
C ARG A 216 10.90 44.30 -1.68
N PHE A 217 11.13 43.03 -1.40
CA PHE A 217 11.34 41.97 -2.38
C PHE A 217 10.13 41.06 -2.44
N ARG A 218 9.71 40.64 -3.63
CA ARG A 218 8.63 39.67 -3.83
C ARG A 218 9.11 38.30 -3.37
N ASN A 219 8.48 37.77 -2.34
CA ASN A 219 8.83 36.46 -1.82
C ASN A 219 8.02 35.37 -2.53
N LYS A 220 8.67 34.24 -2.79
CA LYS A 220 8.03 33.00 -3.19
C LYS A 220 8.52 31.90 -2.26
N TYR A 221 7.62 31.22 -1.57
CA TYR A 221 7.99 30.05 -0.78
C TYR A 221 7.59 28.77 -1.53
N PRO A 222 8.39 27.70 -1.42
CA PRO A 222 7.99 26.40 -1.94
C PRO A 222 6.85 25.85 -1.08
N GLU A 223 5.72 25.56 -1.71
CA GLU A 223 4.62 24.82 -1.08
C GLU A 223 4.63 23.41 -1.67
N LEU A 224 4.68 22.40 -0.79
CA LEU A 224 4.56 21.01 -1.18
C LEU A 224 3.09 20.76 -1.49
N GLN A 225 2.75 20.53 -2.76
CA GLN A 225 1.41 20.07 -3.10
C GLN A 225 1.44 18.53 -3.10
N PRO A 226 0.64 17.87 -2.24
CA PRO A 226 0.44 16.44 -2.38
C PRO A 226 -0.25 16.20 -3.73
N ILE A 227 0.22 15.20 -4.48
CA ILE A 227 -0.58 14.69 -5.59
C ILE A 227 -1.61 13.78 -4.93
N SER A 228 -2.77 14.35 -4.58
CA SER A 228 -3.76 13.69 -3.75
C SER A 228 -4.63 12.71 -4.53
N GLN A 229 -4.74 12.86 -5.85
CA GLN A 229 -5.72 12.12 -6.65
C GLN A 229 -5.11 11.55 -7.93
N ALA A 230 -5.45 10.30 -8.23
CA ALA A 230 -5.17 9.63 -9.50
C ALA A 230 -6.43 8.92 -9.99
N VAL A 231 -6.57 8.80 -11.32
CA VAL A 231 -7.65 8.03 -11.96
C VAL A 231 -7.00 6.95 -12.82
N MET A 232 -7.45 5.71 -12.67
CA MET A 232 -6.97 4.55 -13.42
C MET A 232 -8.04 4.08 -14.40
N PHE A 233 -7.81 4.30 -15.69
CA PHE A 233 -8.66 3.79 -16.76
C PHE A 233 -8.25 2.36 -17.13
N CYS A 234 -9.12 1.40 -16.85
CA CYS A 234 -8.95 -0.01 -17.17
C CYS A 234 -9.65 -0.32 -18.49
N LEU A 235 -8.85 -0.46 -19.55
CA LEU A 235 -9.35 -0.75 -20.90
C LEU A 235 -9.10 -2.21 -21.26
N MET A 236 -10.16 -2.99 -21.51
CA MET A 236 -10.04 -4.40 -21.93
C MET A 236 -10.93 -4.69 -23.15
N ASP A 237 -10.42 -5.52 -24.06
CA ASP A 237 -11.22 -6.13 -25.13
C ASP A 237 -12.05 -7.27 -24.56
N VAL A 238 -13.30 -7.44 -25.01
CA VAL A 238 -14.17 -8.56 -24.59
C VAL A 238 -14.48 -9.50 -25.77
N SER A 239 -13.74 -9.34 -26.88
CA SER A 239 -13.84 -10.22 -28.05
C SER A 239 -13.58 -11.69 -27.72
N ALA A 240 -14.00 -12.58 -28.63
CA ALA A 240 -13.79 -14.03 -28.53
C ALA A 240 -12.32 -14.46 -28.35
N SER A 241 -11.35 -13.56 -28.59
CA SER A 241 -9.93 -13.83 -28.38
C SER A 241 -9.49 -13.78 -26.90
N MET A 242 -10.32 -13.22 -26.02
CA MET A 242 -10.06 -13.09 -24.59
C MET A 242 -10.59 -14.29 -23.82
N THR A 243 -9.73 -15.30 -23.70
CA THR A 243 -9.98 -16.49 -22.87
C THR A 243 -9.97 -16.13 -21.38
N GLU A 244 -10.58 -17.00 -20.56
CA GLU A 244 -10.63 -16.86 -19.09
C GLU A 244 -9.23 -16.65 -18.49
N ALA A 245 -8.23 -17.43 -18.91
CA ALA A 245 -6.84 -17.24 -18.47
C ALA A 245 -6.25 -15.85 -18.80
N LYS A 246 -6.66 -15.21 -19.91
CA LYS A 246 -6.23 -13.85 -20.25
C LYS A 246 -6.94 -12.80 -19.39
N LYS A 247 -8.23 -13.01 -19.10
CA LYS A 247 -9.02 -12.17 -18.19
C LYS A 247 -8.43 -12.21 -16.78
N ASP A 248 -8.05 -13.40 -16.30
CA ASP A 248 -7.37 -13.57 -15.02
C ASP A 248 -6.03 -12.84 -14.98
N LEU A 249 -5.19 -12.99 -16.01
CA LEU A 249 -3.92 -12.28 -16.11
C LEU A 249 -4.12 -10.76 -16.11
N ALA A 250 -5.12 -10.27 -16.83
CA ALA A 250 -5.46 -8.85 -16.86
C ALA A 250 -5.97 -8.35 -15.50
N LYS A 251 -6.82 -9.13 -14.81
CA LYS A 251 -7.27 -8.82 -13.44
C LYS A 251 -6.10 -8.68 -12.49
N ARG A 252 -5.16 -9.63 -12.50
CA ARG A 252 -3.92 -9.57 -11.70
C ARG A 252 -3.08 -8.34 -12.03
N PHE A 253 -2.99 -7.97 -13.31
CA PHE A 253 -2.26 -6.78 -13.73
C PHE A 253 -2.89 -5.48 -13.22
N TYR A 254 -4.21 -5.31 -13.35
CA TYR A 254 -4.91 -4.12 -12.85
C TYR A 254 -4.83 -4.00 -11.33
N ILE A 255 -4.92 -5.11 -10.61
CA ILE A 255 -4.68 -5.18 -9.16
C ILE A 255 -3.31 -4.62 -8.81
N LEU A 256 -2.27 -5.09 -9.51
CA LEU A 256 -0.90 -4.68 -9.24
C LEU A 256 -0.72 -3.17 -9.48
N LEU A 257 -1.30 -2.65 -10.56
CA LEU A 257 -1.30 -1.23 -10.86
C LEU A 257 -2.05 -0.42 -9.81
N TYR A 258 -3.25 -0.85 -9.41
CA TYR A 258 -4.05 -0.19 -8.38
C TYR A 258 -3.27 -0.07 -7.08
N LEU A 259 -2.67 -1.16 -6.60
CA LEU A 259 -1.86 -1.16 -5.38
C LEU A 259 -0.62 -0.26 -5.48
N PHE A 260 -0.02 -0.19 -6.66
CA PHE A 260 1.09 0.74 -6.90
C PHE A 260 0.60 2.20 -6.82
N LEU A 261 -0.55 2.50 -7.40
CA LEU A 261 -1.15 3.83 -7.37
C LEU A 261 -1.57 4.21 -5.94
N THR A 262 -2.25 3.34 -5.19
CA THR A 262 -2.68 3.61 -3.80
C THR A 262 -1.49 3.80 -2.85
N ARG A 263 -0.32 3.24 -3.17
CA ARG A 263 0.92 3.53 -2.43
C ARG A 263 1.50 4.93 -2.73
N LYS A 264 1.25 5.47 -3.92
CA LYS A 264 1.81 6.75 -4.40
C LYS A 264 0.86 7.94 -4.25
N TYR A 265 -0.44 7.69 -4.32
CA TYR A 265 -1.52 8.67 -4.32
C TYR A 265 -2.45 8.40 -3.15
N GLU A 266 -3.04 9.46 -2.58
CA GLU A 266 -3.94 9.37 -1.42
C GLU A 266 -5.33 8.83 -1.80
N SER A 267 -5.80 9.16 -3.00
CA SER A 267 -7.08 8.73 -3.55
C SER A 267 -6.89 8.22 -4.98
N VAL A 268 -7.41 7.03 -5.28
CA VAL A 268 -7.37 6.42 -6.62
C VAL A 268 -8.80 6.05 -7.04
N GLU A 269 -9.26 6.62 -8.15
CA GLU A 269 -10.55 6.28 -8.76
C GLU A 269 -10.36 5.28 -9.90
N LEU A 270 -11.25 4.29 -10.00
CA LEU A 270 -11.20 3.23 -11.01
C LEU A 270 -12.33 3.44 -12.03
N VAL A 271 -11.99 3.44 -13.31
CA VAL A 271 -12.97 3.51 -14.41
C VAL A 271 -12.73 2.31 -15.33
N PHE A 272 -13.74 1.46 -15.50
CA PHE A 272 -13.64 0.26 -16.35
C PHE A 272 -14.32 0.51 -17.68
N ILE A 273 -13.56 0.39 -18.77
CA ILE A 273 -14.03 0.60 -20.14
C ILE A 273 -13.80 -0.68 -20.92
N ARG A 274 -14.88 -1.34 -21.31
CA ARG A 274 -14.80 -2.47 -22.23
C ARG A 274 -15.00 -1.99 -23.65
N HIS A 275 -14.34 -2.63 -24.60
CA HIS A 275 -14.55 -2.33 -26.02
C HIS A 275 -14.72 -3.61 -26.84
N THR A 276 -15.63 -3.53 -27.81
CA THR A 276 -15.78 -4.50 -28.89
C THR A 276 -15.90 -3.71 -30.20
N SER A 277 -17.08 -3.66 -30.83
CA SER A 277 -17.40 -2.70 -31.90
C SER A 277 -17.71 -1.31 -31.33
N GLU A 278 -18.32 -1.25 -30.14
CA GLU A 278 -18.60 -0.03 -29.38
C GLU A 278 -17.91 -0.11 -28.01
N ALA A 279 -17.64 1.05 -27.41
CA ALA A 279 -17.04 1.16 -26.09
C ALA A 279 -18.08 1.61 -25.06
N GLU A 280 -18.05 1.01 -23.88
CA GLU A 280 -19.02 1.22 -22.82
C GLU A 280 -18.28 1.25 -21.47
N GLU A 281 -18.63 2.22 -20.62
CA GLU A 281 -18.23 2.23 -19.22
C GLU A 281 -19.07 1.22 -18.46
N VAL A 282 -18.41 0.33 -17.71
CA VAL A 282 -19.05 -0.80 -17.05
C VAL A 282 -18.62 -0.92 -15.60
N SER A 283 -19.40 -1.69 -14.84
CA SER A 283 -19.02 -2.11 -13.50
C SER A 283 -17.84 -3.09 -13.54
N GLU A 284 -17.12 -3.21 -12.42
CA GLU A 284 -16.01 -4.15 -12.28
C GLU A 284 -16.44 -5.61 -12.56
N HIS A 285 -17.60 -6.01 -12.05
CA HIS A 285 -18.11 -7.37 -12.23
C HIS A 285 -18.36 -7.66 -13.72
N ASP A 286 -19.03 -6.76 -14.42
CA ASP A 286 -19.36 -6.93 -15.84
C ASP A 286 -18.11 -6.85 -16.73
N PHE A 287 -17.07 -6.15 -16.28
CA PHE A 287 -15.80 -6.04 -16.98
C PHE A 287 -15.04 -7.38 -17.06
N PHE A 288 -15.07 -8.20 -16.00
CA PHE A 288 -14.36 -9.48 -15.97
C PHE A 288 -15.24 -10.67 -16.37
N HIS A 289 -16.51 -10.70 -15.94
CA HIS A 289 -17.35 -11.89 -16.10
C HIS A 289 -18.16 -11.90 -17.40
N ASP A 290 -18.52 -10.74 -17.96
CA ASP A 290 -19.33 -10.69 -19.17
C ASP A 290 -18.50 -11.08 -20.41
N THR A 291 -19.14 -11.80 -21.33
CA THR A 291 -18.57 -12.19 -22.62
C THR A 291 -19.50 -11.72 -23.72
N LYS A 292 -19.09 -10.68 -24.46
CA LYS A 292 -19.82 -10.19 -25.63
C LYS A 292 -19.17 -10.72 -26.91
N SER A 293 -19.97 -11.38 -27.74
CA SER A 293 -19.54 -11.73 -29.09
C SER A 293 -19.57 -10.48 -29.98
N GLY A 294 -18.40 -9.98 -30.37
CA GLY A 294 -18.26 -8.79 -31.21
C GLY A 294 -16.86 -8.70 -31.84
N GLY A 295 -16.70 -7.77 -32.78
CA GLY A 295 -15.39 -7.46 -33.36
C GLY A 295 -14.49 -6.69 -32.38
N THR A 296 -13.25 -6.43 -32.78
CA THR A 296 -12.26 -5.70 -31.97
C THR A 296 -11.94 -4.35 -32.61
N VAL A 297 -12.51 -3.26 -32.09
CA VAL A 297 -12.20 -1.89 -32.52
C VAL A 297 -11.74 -1.08 -31.30
N VAL A 298 -10.43 -0.84 -31.20
CA VAL A 298 -9.83 -0.12 -30.06
C VAL A 298 -10.13 1.39 -30.10
N LEU A 299 -10.38 1.95 -31.28
CA LEU A 299 -10.59 3.40 -31.46
C LEU A 299 -11.83 3.93 -30.74
N SER A 300 -12.87 3.12 -30.58
CA SER A 300 -14.08 3.50 -29.85
C SER A 300 -13.77 3.77 -28.37
N ALA A 301 -12.88 2.98 -27.77
CA ALA A 301 -12.49 3.08 -26.37
C ALA A 301 -11.70 4.37 -26.04
N LEU A 302 -10.93 4.89 -27.01
CA LEU A 302 -10.14 6.10 -26.84
C LEU A 302 -10.93 7.40 -27.09
N LYS A 303 -12.13 7.29 -27.65
CA LYS A 303 -13.01 8.45 -27.94
C LYS A 303 -13.99 8.74 -26.82
N LEU A 304 -14.31 7.75 -26.00
CA LEU A 304 -15.14 7.86 -24.81
C LEU A 304 -14.42 8.71 -23.76
#